data_AF-A0A921KI25-F1
#
_entry.id   AF-A0A921KI25-F1
#
_cell.length_a   1.000
_cell.length_b   1.000
_cell.length_c   1.000
_cell.angle_alpha   90.00
_cell.angle_beta   90.00
_cell.angle_gamma   90.00
#
_symmetry.space_group_name_H-M   'P 1'
#
loop_
_entity.id
_entity.type
_entity.pdbx_description
1 polymer ?
#
loop_
_entity_poly.entity_id
_entity_poly.type
_entity_poly.pdbx_seq_one_letter_code
_entity_poly.pdbx_strand_id
1 'polypeptide(L)'
;IYDENDDSNRCTTGIGPKYAFTATINNLFEKNFGEEGRHNPLSRPKMRDWYVAMRQAVDLTAKCQYCGSTFLFQNASCKCPFCKKGKEEERAKVIAAIITDYFNVDSIVNSVNNEIDLFNEEGGYEVEPVSMDLLKSKNTVGIKIIDNMDGIYYLYNYHTSDPSFSERNEKTIEIEISNGEYTIRNLMSRSIRMSTENSDYGEIKPNGSKRLNSINNIILTMSVLRGNAEDYIGDEEFTTDDIMHLRERRIQFVLL
;
A
#
# COMPACT_ATOMS: atom_id res chain seq x y z
N ILE A 1 13.62 10.22 -25.32
CA ILE A 1 13.05 10.93 -24.15
C ILE A 1 11.56 11.05 -24.42
N TYR A 2 10.70 10.88 -23.40
CA TYR A 2 9.24 10.97 -23.57
C TYR A 2 8.76 12.35 -23.13
N ASP A 3 7.95 12.98 -23.99
CA ASP A 3 7.19 14.22 -23.78
C ASP A 3 5.88 14.04 -24.58
N GLU A 4 4.73 14.23 -23.96
CA GLU A 4 3.42 14.05 -24.60
C GLU A 4 3.16 15.06 -25.73
N ASN A 5 3.79 16.24 -25.69
CA ASN A 5 3.60 17.33 -26.64
C ASN A 5 4.75 17.47 -27.66
N ASP A 6 5.83 16.70 -27.50
CA ASP A 6 7.02 16.73 -28.37
C ASP A 6 7.49 15.31 -28.73
N ASP A 7 7.20 14.88 -29.95
CA ASP A 7 7.57 13.56 -30.46
C ASP A 7 8.87 13.55 -31.28
N SER A 8 9.65 14.64 -31.28
CA SER A 8 10.90 14.75 -32.04
C SER A 8 11.94 13.68 -31.69
N ASN A 9 11.88 13.15 -30.46
CA ASN A 9 12.74 12.08 -29.94
C ASN A 9 12.08 10.70 -29.92
N ARG A 10 10.96 10.52 -30.64
CA ARG A 10 10.21 9.26 -30.65
C ARG A 10 11.02 8.15 -31.32
N CYS A 11 11.17 7.03 -30.61
CA CYS A 11 11.71 5.82 -31.20
C CYS A 11 10.62 5.11 -32.03
N THR A 12 11.00 4.60 -33.20
CA THR A 12 10.11 3.81 -34.08
C THR A 12 9.98 2.35 -33.62
N THR A 13 10.78 1.92 -32.64
CA THR A 13 10.78 0.57 -32.08
C THR A 13 10.69 0.62 -30.55
N GLY A 14 10.22 -0.48 -29.93
CA GLY A 14 10.14 -0.62 -28.48
C GLY A 14 8.71 -0.66 -27.92
N ILE A 15 8.62 -0.68 -26.59
CA ILE A 15 7.35 -0.74 -25.85
C ILE A 15 6.87 0.69 -25.58
N GLY A 16 5.66 1.01 -26.03
CA GLY A 16 5.09 2.34 -25.84
C GLY A 16 4.71 2.65 -24.38
N PRO A 17 4.63 3.95 -24.01
CA PRO A 17 4.27 4.42 -22.66
C PRO A 17 3.02 3.76 -22.08
N LYS A 18 1.99 3.55 -22.89
CA LYS A 18 0.73 2.89 -22.49
C LYS A 18 0.94 1.54 -21.78
N TYR A 19 2.01 0.81 -22.11
CA TYR A 19 2.29 -0.51 -21.57
C TYR A 19 3.35 -0.51 -20.46
N ALA A 20 4.08 0.60 -20.30
CA ALA A 20 5.24 0.68 -19.41
C ALA A 20 5.07 1.71 -18.29
N PHE A 21 4.26 2.76 -18.48
CA PHE A 21 4.16 3.89 -17.57
C PHE A 21 2.87 3.81 -16.75
N THR A 22 3.02 4.03 -15.45
CA THR A 22 1.92 4.42 -14.58
C THR A 22 1.64 5.91 -14.76
N ALA A 23 0.47 6.38 -14.31
CA ALA A 23 0.15 7.82 -14.31
C ALA A 23 1.21 8.63 -13.54
N THR A 24 1.73 8.09 -12.43
CA THR A 24 2.81 8.73 -11.66
C THR A 24 4.09 8.86 -12.47
N ILE A 25 4.53 7.78 -13.14
CA ILE A 25 5.73 7.83 -13.98
C ILE A 25 5.54 8.83 -15.13
N ASN A 26 4.36 8.85 -15.77
CA ASN A 26 4.06 9.80 -16.83
C ASN A 26 4.21 11.25 -16.34
N ASN A 27 3.63 11.57 -15.18
CA ASN A 27 3.75 12.89 -14.56
C ASN A 27 5.20 13.27 -14.24
N LEU A 28 6.04 12.31 -13.81
CA LEU A 28 7.46 12.59 -13.58
C LEU A 28 8.22 12.89 -14.87
N PHE A 29 7.89 12.21 -15.98
CA PHE A 29 8.44 12.55 -17.29
C PHE A 29 8.05 13.97 -17.70
N GLU A 30 6.77 14.33 -17.58
CA GLU A 30 6.28 15.67 -17.92
C GLU A 30 6.92 16.77 -17.07
N LYS A 31 7.02 16.59 -15.75
CA LYS A 31 7.70 17.56 -14.86
C LYS A 31 9.18 17.72 -15.13
N ASN A 32 9.82 16.71 -15.73
CA ASN A 32 11.26 16.75 -15.98
C ASN A 32 11.61 17.22 -17.39
N PHE A 33 10.83 16.80 -18.39
CA PHE A 33 11.12 16.98 -19.81
C PHE A 33 10.06 17.76 -20.59
N GLY A 34 8.90 18.01 -20.00
CA GLY A 34 7.89 18.90 -20.58
C GLY A 34 8.32 20.36 -20.52
N GLU A 35 7.44 21.25 -20.98
CA GLU A 35 7.76 22.67 -21.19
C GLU A 35 8.32 23.36 -19.93
N GLU A 36 7.69 23.13 -18.78
CA GLU A 36 8.14 23.69 -17.50
C GLU A 36 9.48 23.09 -17.05
N GLY A 37 9.62 21.76 -17.10
CA GLY A 37 10.82 21.05 -16.66
C GLY A 37 12.07 21.40 -17.46
N ARG A 38 11.91 21.66 -18.77
CA ARG A 38 13.00 22.08 -19.66
C ARG A 38 13.56 23.43 -19.26
N HIS A 39 12.70 24.39 -18.92
CA HIS A 39 13.08 25.78 -18.68
C HIS A 39 13.26 26.14 -17.20
N ASN A 40 12.68 25.37 -16.28
CA ASN A 40 12.74 25.61 -14.84
C ASN A 40 13.33 24.39 -14.10
N PRO A 41 14.64 24.38 -13.81
CA PRO A 41 15.28 23.28 -13.10
C PRO A 41 14.70 22.98 -11.71
N LEU A 42 14.06 23.94 -11.04
CA LEU A 42 13.46 23.76 -9.71
C LEU A 42 12.14 22.97 -9.76
N SER A 43 11.47 22.92 -10.91
CA SER A 43 10.25 22.13 -11.10
C SER A 43 10.52 20.63 -11.25
N ARG A 44 11.79 20.25 -11.50
CA ARG A 44 12.16 18.87 -11.81
C ARG A 44 12.02 17.96 -10.59
N PRO A 45 11.51 16.73 -10.77
CA PRO A 45 11.37 15.78 -9.69
C PRO A 45 12.72 15.34 -9.13
N LYS A 46 12.73 15.02 -7.83
CA LYS A 46 13.91 14.48 -7.14
C LYS A 46 14.07 13.00 -7.49
N MET A 47 15.29 12.46 -7.37
CA MET A 47 15.55 11.02 -7.57
C MET A 47 14.71 10.12 -6.65
N ARG A 48 14.31 10.64 -5.48
CA ARG A 48 13.39 9.95 -4.57
C ARG A 48 12.02 9.71 -5.22
N ASP A 49 11.49 10.70 -5.92
CA ASP A 49 10.16 10.62 -6.54
C ASP A 49 10.16 9.54 -7.63
N TRP A 50 11.23 9.49 -8.43
CA TRP A 50 11.45 8.43 -9.42
C TRP A 50 11.53 7.05 -8.78
N TYR A 51 12.29 6.91 -7.70
CA TYR A 51 12.43 5.63 -7.00
C TYR A 51 11.08 5.11 -6.47
N VAL A 52 10.30 5.98 -5.84
CA VAL A 52 8.96 5.62 -5.32
C VAL A 52 8.03 5.23 -6.47
N ALA A 53 7.99 6.02 -7.55
CA ALA A 53 7.12 5.76 -8.70
C ALA A 53 7.48 4.45 -9.42
N MET A 54 8.77 4.15 -9.60
CA MET A 54 9.22 2.90 -10.22
C MET A 54 8.90 1.70 -9.35
N ARG A 55 9.09 1.81 -8.02
CA ARG A 55 8.72 0.76 -7.08
C ARG A 55 7.21 0.47 -7.14
N GLN A 56 6.39 1.51 -7.10
CA GLN A 56 4.93 1.37 -7.26
C GLN A 56 4.57 0.71 -8.59
N ALA A 57 5.27 1.05 -9.68
CA ALA A 57 5.03 0.41 -10.98
C ALA A 57 5.37 -1.08 -10.96
N VAL A 58 6.44 -1.50 -10.25
CA VAL A 58 6.77 -2.92 -10.05
C VAL A 58 5.66 -3.62 -9.27
N ASP A 59 5.14 -3.00 -8.22
CA ASP A 59 4.03 -3.54 -7.43
C ASP A 59 2.73 -3.66 -8.23
N LEU A 60 2.58 -2.91 -9.32
CA LEU A 60 1.46 -3.00 -10.25
C LEU A 60 1.70 -3.96 -11.41
N THR A 61 2.70 -4.84 -11.36
CA THR A 61 2.93 -5.81 -12.42
C THR A 61 2.23 -7.15 -12.20
N ALA A 62 1.75 -7.77 -13.28
CA ALA A 62 1.18 -9.11 -13.28
C ALA A 62 1.91 -10.01 -14.28
N LYS A 63 1.96 -11.31 -14.02
CA LYS A 63 2.58 -12.30 -14.91
C LYS A 63 1.53 -12.96 -15.78
N CYS A 64 1.81 -13.06 -17.07
CA CYS A 64 0.95 -13.79 -17.99
C CYS A 64 1.11 -15.31 -17.79
N GLN A 65 0.01 -16.01 -17.50
CA GLN A 65 0.01 -17.48 -17.35
C GLN A 65 0.39 -18.24 -18.63
N TYR A 66 0.26 -17.62 -19.81
CA TYR A 66 0.51 -18.29 -21.09
C TYR A 66 1.95 -18.14 -21.58
N CYS A 67 2.52 -16.93 -21.52
CA CYS A 67 3.85 -16.63 -22.06
C CYS A 67 4.89 -16.30 -20.99
N GLY A 68 4.50 -16.23 -19.72
CA GLY A 68 5.38 -15.91 -18.60
C GLY A 68 5.88 -14.45 -18.56
N SER A 69 5.53 -13.61 -19.53
CA SER A 69 5.92 -12.20 -19.56
C SER A 69 5.19 -11.40 -18.48
N THR A 70 5.86 -10.40 -17.94
CA THR A 70 5.32 -9.49 -16.93
C THR A 70 4.87 -8.19 -17.59
N PHE A 71 3.67 -7.72 -17.27
CA PHE A 71 3.08 -6.49 -17.81
C PHE A 71 2.47 -5.63 -16.71
N LEU A 72 2.30 -4.33 -16.98
CA LEU A 72 1.65 -3.41 -16.06
C LEU A 72 0.15 -3.68 -15.99
N PHE A 73 -0.36 -3.97 -14.79
CA PHE A 73 -1.76 -4.17 -14.51
C PHE A 73 -2.45 -2.83 -14.27
N GLN A 74 -3.39 -2.48 -15.17
CA GLN A 74 -4.12 -1.21 -15.09
C GLN A 74 -5.52 -1.38 -14.49
N ASN A 75 -6.18 -2.52 -14.73
CA ASN A 75 -7.52 -2.84 -14.25
C ASN A 75 -7.79 -4.35 -14.44
N ALA A 76 -8.91 -4.84 -13.92
CA ALA A 76 -9.28 -6.25 -13.98
C ALA A 76 -9.43 -6.80 -15.41
N SER A 77 -9.80 -5.96 -16.39
CA SER A 77 -9.93 -6.33 -17.81
C SER A 77 -8.63 -6.23 -18.60
N CYS A 78 -7.52 -5.85 -17.96
CA CYS A 78 -6.20 -5.79 -18.57
C CYS A 78 -5.79 -7.16 -19.09
N LYS A 79 -5.31 -7.20 -20.34
CA LYS A 79 -4.85 -8.42 -21.02
C LYS A 79 -3.37 -8.33 -21.34
N CYS A 80 -2.71 -9.48 -21.53
CA CYS A 80 -1.28 -9.50 -21.82
C CYS A 80 -1.02 -8.84 -23.19
N PRO A 81 -0.17 -7.80 -23.28
CA PRO A 81 0.09 -7.12 -24.53
C PRO A 81 1.08 -7.85 -25.45
N PHE A 82 1.73 -8.92 -24.96
CA PHE A 82 2.88 -9.52 -25.62
C PHE A 82 2.57 -10.77 -26.45
N CYS A 83 1.68 -11.65 -25.98
CA CYS A 83 1.36 -12.91 -26.67
C CYS A 83 -0.09 -12.95 -27.19
N LYS A 84 -0.34 -13.73 -28.25
CA LYS A 84 -1.67 -13.86 -28.85
C LYS A 84 -2.70 -14.44 -27.88
N LYS A 85 -2.39 -15.58 -27.24
CA LYS A 85 -3.29 -16.24 -26.29
C LYS A 85 -3.73 -15.30 -25.16
N GLY A 86 -2.77 -14.61 -24.54
CA GLY A 86 -3.08 -13.68 -23.45
C GLY A 86 -3.84 -12.41 -23.86
N LYS A 87 -3.98 -12.11 -25.15
CA LYS A 87 -4.86 -11.04 -25.69
C LYS A 87 -6.28 -11.53 -25.94
N GLU A 88 -6.43 -12.80 -26.29
CA GLU A 88 -7.71 -13.37 -26.72
C GLU A 88 -8.45 -13.99 -25.53
N GLU A 89 -7.76 -14.82 -24.75
CA GLU A 89 -8.32 -15.58 -23.63
C GLU A 89 -8.52 -14.72 -22.37
N GLU A 90 -9.25 -15.29 -21.40
CA GLU A 90 -9.36 -14.71 -20.05
C GLU A 90 -8.01 -14.77 -19.32
N ARG A 91 -7.78 -13.77 -18.47
CA ARG A 91 -6.57 -13.67 -17.64
C ARG A 91 -6.75 -14.52 -16.38
N ALA A 92 -5.64 -15.04 -15.83
CA ALA A 92 -5.60 -15.53 -14.47
C ALA A 92 -6.12 -14.46 -13.49
N LYS A 93 -6.79 -14.86 -12.42
CA LYS A 93 -7.13 -13.91 -11.34
C LYS A 93 -5.85 -13.38 -10.69
N VAL A 94 -5.89 -12.16 -10.18
CA VAL A 94 -4.84 -11.61 -9.30
C VAL A 94 -5.44 -11.25 -7.97
N ILE A 95 -4.59 -11.16 -6.96
CA ILE A 95 -4.92 -10.60 -5.66
C ILE A 95 -4.34 -9.19 -5.62
N ALA A 96 -5.19 -8.19 -5.42
CA ALA A 96 -4.78 -6.84 -5.09
C ALA A 96 -4.68 -6.71 -3.57
N ALA A 97 -3.46 -6.54 -3.05
CA ALA A 97 -3.21 -6.14 -1.68
C ALA A 97 -3.27 -4.61 -1.59
N ILE A 98 -4.41 -4.09 -1.16
CA ILE A 98 -4.68 -2.65 -0.99
C ILE A 98 -4.16 -2.23 0.37
N ILE A 99 -3.22 -1.29 0.38
CA ILE A 99 -2.47 -0.89 1.55
C ILE A 99 -2.96 0.50 1.97
N THR A 100 -3.51 0.61 3.18
CA THR A 100 -4.04 1.86 3.71
C THR A 100 -3.51 2.15 5.11
N ASP A 101 -3.22 3.41 5.38
CA ASP A 101 -3.03 3.89 6.75
C ASP A 101 -4.40 4.18 7.36
N TYR A 102 -4.57 3.76 8.61
CA TYR A 102 -5.74 3.99 9.45
C TYR A 102 -5.28 4.56 10.78
N PHE A 103 -5.84 5.68 11.20
CA PHE A 103 -5.60 6.23 12.53
C PHE A 103 -6.69 5.72 13.47
N ASN A 104 -6.28 4.91 14.44
CA ASN A 104 -7.14 4.45 15.51
C ASN A 104 -7.29 5.57 16.56
N VAL A 105 -8.13 6.55 16.26
CA VAL A 105 -8.48 7.63 17.20
C VAL A 105 -9.60 7.25 18.15
N ASP A 106 -10.08 6.00 18.11
CA ASP A 106 -11.25 5.56 18.89
C ASP A 106 -11.03 5.83 20.39
N SER A 107 -9.83 5.58 20.92
CA SER A 107 -9.52 5.87 22.34
C SER A 107 -9.49 7.37 22.65
N ILE A 108 -8.93 8.19 21.76
CA ILE A 108 -8.90 9.66 21.92
C ILE A 108 -10.32 10.20 21.91
N VAL A 109 -11.11 9.85 20.90
CA VAL A 109 -12.47 10.37 20.75
C VAL A 109 -13.35 9.94 21.92
N ASN A 110 -13.22 8.70 22.39
CA ASN A 110 -13.94 8.25 23.58
C ASN A 110 -13.53 9.05 24.83
N SER A 111 -12.23 9.35 25.00
CA SER A 111 -11.77 10.19 26.13
C SER A 111 -12.34 11.61 26.05
N VAL A 112 -12.26 12.24 24.88
CA VAL A 112 -12.77 13.60 24.67
C VAL A 112 -14.29 13.66 24.83
N ASN A 113 -15.02 12.68 24.31
CA ASN A 113 -16.48 12.63 24.47
C ASN A 113 -16.88 12.43 25.93
N ASN A 114 -16.14 11.64 26.72
CA ASN A 114 -16.38 11.55 28.15
C ASN A 114 -16.16 12.89 28.88
N GLU A 115 -15.14 13.67 28.49
CA GLU A 115 -14.91 15.01 29.05
C GLU A 115 -16.01 15.99 28.67
N ILE A 116 -16.50 15.93 27.42
CA ILE A 116 -17.65 16.73 26.95
C ILE A 116 -18.91 16.38 27.73
N ASP A 117 -19.17 15.08 27.96
CA ASP A 117 -20.32 14.63 28.73
C ASP A 117 -20.27 15.17 30.16
N LEU A 118 -19.11 15.09 30.83
CA LEU A 118 -18.92 15.66 32.17
C LEU A 118 -19.13 17.18 32.19
N PHE A 119 -18.62 17.91 31.19
CA PHE A 119 -18.82 19.36 31.09
C PHE A 119 -20.30 19.73 30.89
N ASN A 120 -21.01 18.99 30.03
CA ASN A 120 -22.43 19.22 29.76
C ASN A 120 -23.30 18.94 31.00
N GLU A 121 -22.89 18.00 31.86
CA GLU A 121 -23.57 17.70 33.14
C GLU A 121 -23.47 18.85 34.17
N GLU A 122 -22.40 19.65 34.15
CA GLU A 122 -22.20 20.78 35.09
C GLU A 122 -23.12 21.98 34.79
N GLY A 123 -23.73 22.01 33.61
CA GLY A 123 -24.79 22.96 33.22
C GLY A 123 -24.30 24.34 32.80
N GLY A 124 -24.99 24.94 31.81
CA GLY A 124 -24.79 26.32 31.36
C GLY A 124 -24.58 26.47 29.85
N TYR A 125 -23.99 25.46 29.20
CA TYR A 125 -23.78 25.37 27.75
C TYR A 125 -23.79 23.89 27.32
N GLU A 126 -24.20 23.62 26.09
CA GLU A 126 -24.19 22.27 25.49
C GLU A 126 -23.15 22.24 24.37
N VAL A 127 -22.20 21.31 24.46
CA VAL A 127 -21.18 21.06 23.44
C VAL A 127 -21.52 19.75 22.74
N GLU A 128 -21.55 19.76 21.41
CA GLU A 128 -21.79 18.56 20.61
C GLU A 128 -20.61 17.58 20.71
N PRO A 129 -20.86 16.26 20.80
CA PRO A 129 -19.81 15.25 20.82
C PRO A 129 -19.07 15.16 19.48
N VAL A 130 -17.81 14.72 19.54
CA VAL A 130 -16.97 14.55 18.36
C VAL A 130 -17.43 13.31 17.59
N SER A 131 -17.80 13.49 16.32
CA SER A 131 -18.15 12.37 15.43
C SER A 131 -16.91 11.59 15.00
N MET A 132 -16.93 10.28 15.25
CA MET A 132 -15.91 9.32 14.82
C MET A 132 -15.66 9.32 13.31
N ASP A 133 -16.68 9.63 12.51
CA ASP A 133 -16.60 9.56 11.06
C ASP A 133 -15.83 10.75 10.46
N LEU A 134 -15.70 11.87 11.19
CA LEU A 134 -14.92 13.04 10.77
C LEU A 134 -13.40 12.84 10.88
N LEU A 135 -12.95 11.91 11.73
CA LEU A 135 -11.52 11.74 12.06
C LEU A 135 -10.88 10.50 11.43
N LYS A 136 -11.68 9.55 10.94
CA LYS A 136 -11.19 8.36 10.23
C LYS A 136 -10.74 8.72 8.82
N SER A 137 -9.53 9.26 8.68
CA SER A 137 -8.89 9.35 7.36
C SER A 137 -8.37 7.97 6.93
N LYS A 138 -8.83 7.48 5.79
CA LYS A 138 -8.31 6.27 5.14
C LYS A 138 -7.48 6.69 3.94
N ASN A 139 -6.16 6.71 4.11
CA ASN A 139 -5.25 7.09 3.04
C ASN A 139 -4.69 5.84 2.37
N THR A 140 -4.93 5.68 1.07
CA THR A 140 -4.32 4.59 0.30
C THR A 140 -2.84 4.90 0.10
N VAL A 141 -1.98 4.06 0.66
CA VAL A 141 -0.53 4.18 0.61
C VAL A 141 0.02 3.49 -0.64
N GLY A 142 -0.61 2.40 -1.07
CA GLY A 142 -0.20 1.67 -2.25
C GLY A 142 -1.07 0.46 -2.55
N ILE A 143 -0.78 -0.18 -3.68
CA ILE A 143 -1.42 -1.43 -4.09
C ILE A 143 -0.31 -2.35 -4.58
N LYS A 144 -0.33 -3.61 -4.12
CA LYS A 144 0.51 -4.67 -4.67
C LYS A 144 -0.35 -5.72 -5.37
N ILE A 145 -0.02 -6.00 -6.62
CA ILE A 145 -0.57 -7.09 -7.41
C ILE A 145 0.22 -8.35 -7.15
N ILE A 146 -0.51 -9.42 -6.87
CA ILE A 146 0.01 -10.76 -6.62
C ILE A 146 -0.71 -11.69 -7.59
N ASP A 147 0.04 -12.47 -8.36
CA ASP A 147 -0.55 -13.47 -9.25
C ASP A 147 -1.25 -14.55 -8.41
N ASN A 148 -2.52 -14.86 -8.71
CA ASN A 148 -3.23 -15.93 -8.01
C ASN A 148 -2.89 -17.31 -8.60
N MET A 149 -1.61 -17.68 -8.50
CA MET A 149 -1.03 -18.91 -9.00
C MET A 149 -0.14 -19.54 -7.93
N ASP A 150 0.01 -20.86 -7.95
CA ASP A 150 0.86 -21.58 -7.01
C ASP A 150 2.27 -20.99 -6.96
N GLY A 151 2.75 -20.71 -5.75
CA GLY A 151 3.99 -20.01 -5.53
C GLY A 151 4.05 -19.27 -4.21
N ILE A 152 5.18 -18.61 -3.98
CA ILE A 152 5.45 -17.85 -2.76
C ILE A 152 5.64 -16.39 -3.14
N TYR A 153 4.85 -15.53 -2.51
CA TYR A 153 4.82 -14.10 -2.74
C TYR A 153 5.15 -13.36 -1.43
N TYR A 154 5.64 -12.13 -1.57
CA TYR A 154 6.10 -11.36 -0.42
C TYR A 154 5.55 -9.95 -0.42
N LEU A 155 5.08 -9.52 0.74
CA LEU A 155 5.09 -8.11 1.11
C LEU A 155 6.41 -7.80 1.79
N TYR A 156 6.76 -6.53 1.73
CA TYR A 156 8.05 -6.01 2.19
C TYR A 156 7.81 -4.92 3.23
N ASN A 157 8.86 -4.55 3.96
CA ASN A 157 8.82 -3.50 4.96
C ASN A 157 8.21 -2.17 4.47
N TYR A 158 8.43 -1.76 3.23
CA TYR A 158 7.81 -0.55 2.67
C TYR A 158 6.30 -0.68 2.39
N HIS A 159 5.75 -1.89 2.45
CA HIS A 159 4.30 -2.13 2.42
C HIS A 159 3.70 -2.11 3.83
N THR A 160 4.45 -2.60 4.83
CA THR A 160 3.93 -2.87 6.18
C THR A 160 4.31 -1.82 7.22
N SER A 161 5.30 -0.99 6.93
CA SER A 161 5.95 -0.04 7.85
C SER A 161 6.31 1.25 7.11
N ASP A 162 6.88 2.21 7.82
CA ASP A 162 7.48 3.42 7.26
C ASP A 162 9.01 3.33 7.35
N PRO A 163 9.65 2.55 6.48
CA PRO A 163 11.10 2.48 6.47
C PRO A 163 11.70 3.81 6.03
N SER A 164 12.84 4.17 6.61
CA SER A 164 13.72 5.17 6.01
C SER A 164 14.09 4.75 4.60
N PHE A 165 14.33 5.74 3.73
CA PHE A 165 14.73 5.51 2.34
C PHE A 165 16.03 4.69 2.23
N SER A 166 16.93 4.79 3.22
CA SER A 166 18.19 4.05 3.26
C SER A 166 18.05 2.62 3.77
N GLU A 167 16.89 2.24 4.31
CA GLU A 167 16.68 0.89 4.80
C GLU A 167 16.61 -0.12 3.66
N ARG A 168 17.12 -1.32 3.94
CA ARG A 168 17.06 -2.42 2.99
C ARG A 168 15.62 -2.93 2.88
N ASN A 169 15.26 -3.42 1.70
CA ASN A 169 13.99 -4.09 1.51
C ASN A 169 14.02 -5.44 2.22
N GLU A 170 13.15 -5.62 3.20
CA GLU A 170 13.03 -6.84 4.00
C GLU A 170 11.66 -7.47 3.76
N LYS A 171 11.62 -8.80 3.66
CA LYS A 171 10.36 -9.56 3.55
C LYS A 171 9.65 -9.51 4.90
N THR A 172 8.38 -9.09 4.93
CA THR A 172 7.63 -8.93 6.18
C THR A 172 6.43 -9.86 6.28
N ILE A 173 5.78 -10.14 5.16
CA ILE A 173 4.67 -11.09 5.10
C ILE A 173 4.90 -12.00 3.90
N GLU A 174 4.82 -13.31 4.13
CA GLU A 174 4.82 -14.31 3.08
C GLU A 174 3.39 -14.77 2.80
N ILE A 175 3.07 -14.90 1.52
CA ILE A 175 1.80 -15.43 1.03
C ILE A 175 2.14 -16.61 0.14
N GLU A 176 1.92 -17.82 0.66
CA GLU A 176 2.08 -19.07 -0.08
C GLU A 176 0.72 -19.49 -0.64
N ILE A 177 0.67 -19.74 -1.94
CA ILE A 177 -0.49 -20.28 -2.65
C ILE A 177 -0.10 -21.69 -3.12
N SER A 178 -0.91 -22.68 -2.73
CA SER A 178 -0.66 -24.08 -3.11
C SER A 178 -1.99 -24.82 -3.25
N ASN A 179 -2.28 -25.34 -4.45
CA ASN A 179 -3.51 -26.07 -4.74
C ASN A 179 -4.79 -25.31 -4.34
N GLY A 180 -4.79 -23.98 -4.48
CA GLY A 180 -5.93 -23.12 -4.14
C GLY A 180 -6.10 -22.82 -2.63
N GLU A 181 -5.23 -23.34 -1.76
CA GLU A 181 -5.13 -22.93 -0.37
C GLU A 181 -4.12 -21.79 -0.20
N TYR A 182 -4.36 -20.92 0.79
CA TYR A 182 -3.50 -19.78 1.10
C TYR A 182 -2.90 -19.95 2.49
N THR A 183 -1.59 -19.72 2.61
CA THR A 183 -0.91 -19.61 3.91
C THR A 183 -0.26 -18.25 4.03
N ILE A 184 -0.70 -17.47 5.02
CA ILE A 184 -0.08 -16.19 5.38
C ILE A 184 0.90 -16.45 6.52
N ARG A 185 2.17 -16.08 6.33
CA ARG A 185 3.20 -16.15 7.39
C ARG A 185 3.66 -14.76 7.79
N ASN A 186 3.76 -14.55 9.09
CA ASN A 186 4.29 -13.32 9.66
C ASN A 186 5.80 -13.44 9.83
N LEU A 187 6.57 -12.71 9.03
CA LEU A 187 8.03 -12.66 9.11
C LEU A 187 8.54 -11.47 9.94
N MET A 188 7.63 -10.65 10.49
CA MET A 188 7.99 -9.51 11.33
C MET A 188 8.23 -9.92 12.79
N SER A 189 8.89 -9.05 13.54
CA SER A 189 9.10 -9.16 14.99
C SER A 189 7.86 -8.80 15.84
N ARG A 190 6.73 -8.45 15.21
CA ARG A 190 5.48 -8.01 15.88
C ARG A 190 4.28 -8.79 15.38
N SER A 191 3.23 -8.91 16.19
CA SER A 191 1.99 -9.58 15.80
C SER A 191 1.24 -8.86 14.67
N ILE A 192 0.49 -9.63 13.89
CA ILE A 192 -0.45 -9.13 12.89
C ILE A 192 -1.85 -9.56 13.30
N ARG A 193 -2.79 -8.62 13.42
CA ARG A 193 -4.22 -8.93 13.59
C ARG A 193 -4.82 -9.26 12.24
N MET A 194 -5.61 -10.32 12.17
CA MET A 194 -6.24 -10.78 10.92
C MET A 194 -7.76 -10.79 11.10
N SER A 195 -8.46 -10.06 10.25
CA SER A 195 -9.92 -9.94 10.30
C SER A 195 -10.51 -9.91 8.88
N THR A 196 -11.84 -9.94 8.77
CA THR A 196 -12.61 -9.40 7.66
C THR A 196 -13.40 -8.20 8.19
N GLU A 197 -14.24 -7.58 7.36
CA GLU A 197 -15.17 -6.54 7.84
C GLU A 197 -16.14 -7.04 8.92
N ASN A 198 -16.46 -8.34 8.91
CA ASN A 198 -17.52 -8.92 9.75
C ASN A 198 -17.02 -9.95 10.76
N SER A 199 -15.73 -10.29 10.77
CA SER A 199 -15.22 -11.37 11.61
C SER A 199 -13.76 -11.15 12.00
N ASP A 200 -13.43 -11.44 13.25
CA ASP A 200 -12.05 -11.46 13.74
C ASP A 200 -11.53 -12.90 13.72
N TYR A 201 -10.32 -13.10 13.17
CA TYR A 201 -9.64 -14.39 13.08
C TYR A 201 -8.44 -14.48 14.04
N GLY A 202 -8.25 -13.46 14.88
CA GLY A 202 -7.21 -13.35 15.89
C GLY A 202 -5.88 -12.88 15.33
N GLU A 203 -4.80 -13.24 16.02
CA GLU A 203 -3.45 -12.76 15.71
C GLU A 203 -2.54 -13.85 15.11
N ILE A 204 -1.73 -13.44 14.15
CA ILE A 204 -0.55 -14.18 13.70
C ILE A 204 0.66 -13.62 14.46
N LYS A 205 1.13 -14.36 15.47
CA LYS A 205 2.32 -14.02 16.25
C LYS A 205 3.59 -13.97 15.37
N PRO A 206 4.69 -13.32 15.80
CA PRO A 206 5.97 -13.34 15.09
C PRO A 206 6.38 -14.78 14.72
N ASN A 207 6.84 -14.98 13.47
CA ASN A 207 7.16 -16.29 12.89
C ASN A 207 5.99 -17.29 12.82
N GLY A 208 4.78 -16.84 13.15
CA GLY A 208 3.55 -17.62 13.06
C GLY A 208 3.01 -17.67 11.64
N SER A 209 2.04 -18.56 11.43
CA SER A 209 1.33 -18.66 10.16
C SER A 209 -0.14 -19.00 10.35
N LYS A 210 -0.95 -18.69 9.35
CA LYS A 210 -2.37 -19.00 9.32
C LYS A 210 -2.76 -19.50 7.94
N ARG A 211 -3.44 -20.64 7.90
CA ARG A 211 -4.02 -21.22 6.69
C ARG A 211 -5.44 -20.71 6.47
N LEU A 212 -5.79 -20.48 5.21
CA LEU A 212 -7.05 -19.93 4.75
C LEU A 212 -7.52 -20.66 3.50
N ASN A 213 -8.83 -20.93 3.43
CA ASN A 213 -9.46 -21.48 2.22
C ASN A 213 -9.73 -20.39 1.17
N SER A 214 -9.73 -19.12 1.58
CA SER A 214 -9.88 -17.96 0.71
C SER A 214 -9.16 -16.77 1.33
N ILE A 215 -8.46 -16.00 0.48
CA ILE A 215 -7.80 -14.76 0.88
C ILE A 215 -8.67 -13.51 0.63
N ASN A 216 -9.77 -13.65 -0.12
CA ASN A 216 -10.59 -12.52 -0.53
C ASN A 216 -11.22 -11.82 0.69
N ASN A 217 -11.11 -10.50 0.74
CA ASN A 217 -11.54 -9.61 1.83
C ASN A 217 -10.87 -9.83 3.19
N ILE A 218 -9.77 -10.60 3.24
CA ILE A 218 -8.93 -10.67 4.44
C ILE A 218 -8.22 -9.33 4.62
N ILE A 219 -8.23 -8.84 5.85
CA ILE A 219 -7.59 -7.60 6.29
C ILE A 219 -6.52 -7.98 7.31
N LEU A 220 -5.28 -7.60 7.02
CA LEU A 220 -4.19 -7.63 7.99
C LEU A 220 -4.04 -6.24 8.59
N THR A 221 -4.00 -6.16 9.92
CA THR A 221 -3.82 -4.91 10.67
C THR A 221 -2.59 -5.03 11.58
N MET A 222 -1.71 -4.03 11.52
CA MET A 222 -0.49 -3.99 12.31
C MET A 222 -0.09 -2.53 12.59
N SER A 223 0.64 -2.30 13.68
CA SER A 223 1.27 -1.00 13.93
C SER A 223 2.21 -0.64 12.77
N VAL A 224 2.43 0.64 12.50
CA VAL A 224 3.45 1.07 11.52
C VAL A 224 4.85 1.00 12.12
N LEU A 225 4.99 1.25 13.44
CA LEU A 225 6.27 1.36 14.16
C LEU A 225 6.89 -0.02 14.48
N ARG A 226 8.17 -0.21 14.15
CA ARG A 226 8.90 -1.45 14.46
C ARG A 226 9.15 -1.50 15.98
N GLY A 227 8.75 -2.58 16.65
CA GLY A 227 9.10 -2.77 18.05
C GLY A 227 10.62 -2.80 18.22
N ASN A 228 11.14 -2.00 19.16
CA ASN A 228 12.55 -1.64 19.42
C ASN A 228 13.09 -0.36 18.75
N ALA A 229 12.24 0.62 18.42
CA ALA A 229 12.73 2.00 18.45
C ALA A 229 12.89 2.40 19.93
N GLU A 230 14.06 2.17 20.50
CA GLU A 230 14.47 2.96 21.67
C GLU A 230 14.57 4.40 21.17
N ASP A 231 13.66 5.24 21.68
CA ASP A 231 13.67 6.68 21.51
C ASP A 231 14.99 7.23 22.05
N TYR A 232 15.97 7.40 21.16
CA TYR A 232 17.08 8.30 21.42
C TYR A 232 16.59 9.74 21.23
N ILE A 233 15.80 10.25 22.17
CA ILE A 233 15.60 11.69 22.34
C ILE A 233 15.57 11.96 23.84
N GLY A 234 16.63 12.64 24.32
CA GLY A 234 16.77 13.01 25.72
C GLY A 234 15.71 14.02 26.18
N ASP A 235 15.44 13.96 27.48
CA ASP A 235 14.93 14.99 28.38
C ASP A 235 14.39 16.29 27.77
N GLU A 236 13.36 16.24 26.92
CA GLU A 236 12.46 17.37 26.69
C GLU A 236 11.02 16.87 26.58
N GLU A 237 10.16 17.41 27.44
CA GLU A 237 8.75 17.11 27.58
C GLU A 237 7.96 17.40 26.27
N PHE A 238 7.08 16.46 25.93
CA PHE A 238 6.12 16.43 24.80
C PHE A 238 6.70 16.34 23.37
N THR A 239 6.79 15.11 22.87
CA THR A 239 7.18 14.80 21.47
C THR A 239 6.05 14.10 20.71
N THR A 240 6.10 14.19 19.39
CA THR A 240 5.14 13.78 18.34
C THR A 240 4.64 12.31 18.33
N ASP A 241 4.75 11.58 19.43
CA ASP A 241 4.69 10.12 19.48
C ASP A 241 3.28 9.53 19.63
N ASP A 242 2.31 10.24 20.23
CA ASP A 242 0.97 9.69 20.44
C ASP A 242 0.22 9.39 19.14
N ILE A 243 0.26 10.30 18.15
CA ILE A 243 -0.45 10.11 16.88
C ILE A 243 0.17 8.98 16.05
N MET A 244 1.50 8.79 16.13
CA MET A 244 2.20 7.73 15.40
C MET A 244 1.92 6.34 15.98
N HIS A 245 1.70 6.24 17.29
CA HIS A 245 1.25 5.00 17.93
C HIS A 245 -0.20 4.63 17.59
N LEU A 246 -1.03 5.62 17.25
CA LEU A 246 -2.42 5.41 16.82
C LEU A 246 -2.51 5.01 15.34
N ARG A 247 -1.44 5.18 14.57
CA ARG A 247 -1.43 4.82 13.15
C ARG A 247 -1.16 3.34 12.96
N GLU A 248 -2.12 2.70 12.32
CA GLU A 248 -2.06 1.31 11.90
C GLU A 248 -2.00 1.20 10.39
N ARG A 249 -1.19 0.27 9.91
CA ARG A 249 -1.23 -0.18 8.54
C ARG A 249 -2.34 -1.23 8.44
N ARG A 250 -3.18 -1.11 7.42
CA ARG A 250 -4.15 -2.14 7.01
C ARG A 250 -3.85 -2.60 5.60
N ILE A 251 -3.86 -3.91 5.38
CA ILE A 251 -3.67 -4.52 4.07
C ILE A 251 -4.88 -5.40 3.78
N GLN A 252 -5.73 -4.95 2.85
CA GLN A 252 -6.92 -5.66 2.42
C GLN A 252 -6.62 -6.41 1.12
N PHE A 253 -6.87 -7.72 1.10
CA PHE A 253 -6.71 -8.53 -0.10
C PHE A 253 -8.03 -8.63 -0.86
N VAL A 254 -8.01 -8.29 -2.15
CA VAL A 254 -9.18 -8.37 -3.04
C VAL A 254 -8.83 -9.21 -4.25
N LEU A 255 -9.64 -10.21 -4.55
CA LEU A 255 -9.47 -11.06 -5.72
C LEU A 255 -10.11 -10.40 -6.96
N LEU A 256 -9.31 -10.19 -8.02
CA LEU A 256 -9.67 -9.48 -9.26
C LEU A 256 -9.51 -10.34 -10.51
#